data_AF-A0A3A4KRX5-F1
#
_entry.id   AF-A0A3A4KRX5-F1
#
_cell.length_a   1.000
_cell.length_b   1.000
_cell.length_c   1.000
_cell.angle_alpha   90.00
_cell.angle_beta   90.00
_cell.angle_gamma   90.00
#
_symmetry.space_group_name_H-M   'P 1'
#
loop_
_entity.id
_entity.type
_entity.pdbx_description
1 polymer ?
#
loop_
_entity_poly.entity_id
_entity_poly.type
_entity_poly.pdbx_seq_one_letter_code
_entity_poly.pdbx_strand_id
1 'polypeptide(L)'
;MTDSPFSVDLDHLDRIVAKLAGLAEYIAENIDSIDTRVATLKSGTWAGVAADAYHEAHSQLMVGARELGEGIRDISAGARTAHTSYSEAGNANSRLFRRDGNT
;
A
#
# COMPACT_ATOMS: atom_id res chain seq x y z
N MET A 1 -3.17 35.23 -2.76
CA MET A 1 -3.19 33.86 -3.32
C MET A 1 -3.67 32.95 -2.21
N THR A 2 -4.95 32.55 -2.23
CA THR A 2 -5.48 31.57 -1.29
C THR A 2 -5.06 30.20 -1.78
N ASP A 3 -4.05 29.64 -1.13
CA ASP A 3 -3.67 28.24 -1.27
C ASP A 3 -4.92 27.40 -0.98
N SER A 4 -5.42 26.65 -1.96
CA SER A 4 -6.59 25.82 -1.75
C SER A 4 -6.20 24.75 -0.74
N PRO A 5 -6.90 24.61 0.41
CA PRO A 5 -6.54 23.58 1.36
C PRO A 5 -6.67 22.23 0.64
N PHE A 6 -5.55 21.56 0.43
CA PHE A 6 -5.52 20.19 -0.04
C PHE A 6 -6.20 19.33 1.03
N SER A 7 -7.50 19.11 0.89
CA SER A 7 -8.27 18.21 1.73
C SER A 7 -8.19 16.82 1.11
N VAL A 8 -7.44 15.93 1.75
CA VAL A 8 -7.43 14.50 1.40
C VAL A 8 -8.64 13.85 2.04
N ASP A 9 -9.49 13.21 1.24
CA ASP A 9 -10.54 12.31 1.72
C ASP A 9 -9.88 11.02 2.24
N LEU A 10 -9.68 10.95 3.57
CA LEU A 10 -9.04 9.83 4.23
C LEU A 10 -9.86 8.53 4.12
N ASP A 11 -11.19 8.62 4.06
CA ASP A 11 -12.05 7.45 3.88
C ASP A 11 -11.85 6.86 2.48
N HIS A 12 -11.71 7.71 1.47
CA HIS A 12 -11.36 7.28 0.13
C HIS A 12 -9.97 6.67 0.06
N LEU A 13 -8.98 7.29 0.71
CA LEU A 13 -7.63 6.76 0.78
C LEU A 13 -7.62 5.36 1.39
N ASP A 14 -8.34 5.14 2.48
CA ASP A 14 -8.46 3.83 3.13
C ASP A 14 -9.08 2.77 2.22
N ARG A 15 -10.12 3.13 1.47
CA ARG A 15 -10.72 2.23 0.48
C ARG A 15 -9.73 1.84 -0.61
N ILE A 16 -8.92 2.77 -1.09
CA ILE A 16 -7.90 2.49 -2.11
C ILE A 16 -6.81 1.58 -1.52
N VAL A 17 -6.34 1.88 -0.31
CA VAL A 17 -5.32 1.10 0.40
C VAL A 17 -5.78 -0.34 0.62
N ALA A 18 -7.01 -0.54 1.08
CA ALA A 18 -7.57 -1.88 1.26
C ALA A 18 -7.65 -2.65 -0.06
N LYS A 19 -8.08 -2.01 -1.15
CA LYS A 19 -8.14 -2.64 -2.47
C LYS A 19 -6.76 -3.03 -3.00
N LEU A 20 -5.76 -2.15 -2.85
CA LEU A 20 -4.41 -2.42 -3.33
C LEU A 20 -3.71 -3.49 -2.48
N ALA A 21 -3.93 -3.50 -1.16
CA ALA A 21 -3.44 -4.57 -0.30
C ALA A 21 -4.06 -5.92 -0.67
N GLY A 22 -5.39 -5.97 -0.87
CA GLY A 22 -6.07 -7.18 -1.34
C GLY A 22 -5.60 -7.65 -2.72
N LEU A 23 -5.28 -6.71 -3.63
CA LEU A 23 -4.69 -7.05 -4.92
C LEU A 23 -3.29 -7.67 -4.77
N ALA A 24 -2.45 -7.14 -3.89
CA ALA A 24 -1.12 -7.69 -3.63
C ALA A 24 -1.20 -9.12 -3.05
N GLU A 25 -2.12 -9.35 -2.11
CA GLU A 25 -2.41 -10.68 -1.57
C GLU A 25 -2.91 -11.63 -2.65
N TYR A 26 -3.86 -11.20 -3.48
CA TYR A 26 -4.36 -11.99 -4.61
C TYR A 26 -3.26 -12.38 -5.60
N ILE A 27 -2.35 -11.45 -5.93
CA ILE A 27 -1.22 -11.73 -6.81
C ILE A 27 -0.32 -12.80 -6.19
N ALA A 28 0.02 -12.68 -4.90
CA ALA A 28 0.83 -13.66 -4.19
C ALA A 28 0.17 -15.05 -4.18
N GLU A 29 -1.12 -15.14 -3.88
CA GLU A 29 -1.88 -16.41 -3.90
C GLU A 29 -1.90 -17.07 -5.28
N ASN A 30 -2.06 -16.28 -6.35
CA ASN A 30 -2.04 -16.83 -7.72
C ASN A 30 -0.66 -17.38 -8.08
N ILE A 31 0.40 -16.70 -7.66
CA ILE A 31 1.78 -17.11 -7.91
C ILE A 31 2.12 -18.39 -7.15
N ASP A 32 1.71 -18.52 -5.89
CA ASP A 32 1.81 -19.76 -5.11
C ASP A 32 1.02 -20.91 -5.74
N SER A 33 -0.19 -20.62 -6.27
CA SER A 33 -0.98 -21.63 -6.97
C SER A 33 -0.29 -22.10 -8.25
N ILE A 34 0.40 -21.23 -8.98
CA ILE A 34 1.16 -21.61 -10.17
C ILE A 34 2.34 -22.48 -9.74
N ASP A 35 3.09 -22.10 -8.70
CA ASP A 35 4.24 -22.87 -8.22
C ASP A 35 3.85 -24.29 -7.80
N THR A 36 2.74 -24.43 -7.07
CA THR A 36 2.18 -25.73 -6.70
C THR A 36 1.91 -26.59 -7.93
N ARG A 37 1.33 -26.01 -8.99
CA ARG A 37 1.08 -26.73 -10.26
C ARG A 37 2.39 -27.09 -10.96
N VAL A 38 3.37 -26.19 -10.99
CA VAL A 38 4.70 -26.45 -11.54
C VAL A 38 5.40 -27.60 -10.81
N ALA A 39 5.30 -27.65 -9.48
CA ALA A 39 5.86 -28.72 -8.67
C ALA A 39 5.29 -30.10 -9.04
N THR A 40 3.99 -30.18 -9.41
CA THR A 40 3.41 -31.45 -9.90
C THR A 40 4.01 -31.92 -11.23
N LEU A 41 4.48 -31.00 -12.09
CA LEU A 41 5.10 -31.29 -13.39
C LEU A 41 6.58 -31.71 -13.28
N LYS A 42 7.25 -31.36 -12.18
CA LYS A 42 8.65 -31.77 -11.90
C LYS A 42 8.83 -33.29 -11.79
N SER A 43 7.76 -34.02 -11.52
CA SER A 43 7.74 -35.49 -11.46
C SER A 43 8.12 -36.18 -12.77
N GLY A 44 8.09 -35.49 -13.92
CA GLY A 44 8.26 -36.14 -15.22
C GLY A 44 9.19 -35.47 -16.23
N THR A 45 9.36 -34.14 -16.25
CA THR A 45 10.09 -33.47 -17.37
C THR A 45 10.63 -32.06 -17.08
N TRP A 46 10.15 -31.37 -16.05
CA TRP A 46 10.57 -29.99 -15.76
C TRP A 46 11.76 -29.96 -14.77
N ALA A 47 12.98 -29.95 -15.29
CA ALA A 47 14.21 -29.81 -14.51
C ALA A 47 15.27 -28.99 -15.27
N GLY A 48 16.26 -28.44 -14.56
CA GLY A 48 17.37 -27.66 -15.14
C GLY A 48 17.12 -26.15 -15.18
N VAL A 49 17.92 -25.44 -15.98
CA VAL A 49 18.06 -23.97 -15.96
C VAL A 49 16.73 -23.20 -16.01
N ALA A 50 15.74 -23.69 -16.77
CA ALA A 50 14.42 -23.05 -16.83
C ALA A 50 13.60 -23.19 -15.54
N ALA A 51 13.76 -24.29 -14.80
CA ALA A 51 13.16 -24.47 -13.49
C ALA A 51 13.77 -23.53 -12.45
N ASP A 52 15.09 -23.39 -12.50
CA ASP A 52 15.84 -22.52 -11.58
C ASP A 52 15.50 -21.05 -11.83
N ALA A 53 15.47 -20.61 -13.09
CA ALA A 53 15.07 -19.26 -13.47
C ALA A 53 13.62 -18.94 -13.08
N TYR A 54 12.70 -19.92 -13.19
CA TYR A 54 11.32 -19.75 -12.72
C TYR A 54 11.25 -19.59 -11.20
N HIS A 55 11.94 -20.45 -10.44
CA HIS A 55 11.97 -20.34 -8.98
C HIS A 55 12.56 -19.00 -8.50
N GLU A 56 13.62 -18.52 -9.16
CA GLU A 56 14.21 -17.23 -8.84
C GLU A 56 13.23 -16.09 -9.12
N ALA A 57 12.58 -16.08 -10.28
CA ALA A 57 11.58 -15.08 -10.62
C ALA A 57 10.36 -15.14 -9.67
N HIS A 58 9.92 -16.35 -9.30
CA HIS A 58 8.85 -16.57 -8.32
C HIS A 58 9.21 -15.95 -6.97
N SER A 59 10.41 -16.23 -6.45
CA SER A 59 10.88 -15.67 -5.18
C SER A 59 10.90 -14.14 -5.20
N GLN A 60 11.42 -13.54 -6.28
CA GLN A 60 11.44 -12.09 -6.45
C GLN A 60 10.03 -11.48 -6.51
N LEU A 61 9.10 -12.13 -7.21
CA LEU A 61 7.71 -11.68 -7.28
C LEU A 61 7.00 -11.77 -5.93
N MET A 62 7.25 -12.82 -5.15
CA MET A 62 6.68 -12.98 -3.81
C MET A 62 7.17 -11.92 -2.83
N VAL A 63 8.46 -11.57 -2.90
CA VAL A 63 9.02 -10.44 -2.15
C VAL A 63 8.38 -9.13 -2.59
N GLY A 64 8.36 -8.86 -3.89
CA GLY A 64 7.81 -7.60 -4.42
C GLY A 64 6.31 -7.40 -4.12
N ALA A 65 5.51 -8.46 -4.14
CA ALA A 65 4.10 -8.40 -3.77
C ALA A 65 3.91 -8.00 -2.29
N ARG A 66 4.74 -8.53 -1.39
CA ARG A 66 4.71 -8.17 0.04
C ARG A 66 5.14 -6.72 0.25
N GLU A 67 6.27 -6.32 -0.35
CA GLU A 67 6.80 -4.95 -0.25
C GLU A 67 5.81 -3.91 -0.80
N LEU A 68 5.13 -4.22 -1.90
CA LEU A 68 4.06 -3.37 -2.45
C LEU A 68 2.94 -3.16 -1.43
N GLY A 69 2.44 -4.26 -0.84
CA GLY A 69 1.36 -4.20 0.15
C GLY A 69 1.75 -3.42 1.41
N GLU A 70 2.97 -3.60 1.89
CA GLU A 70 3.52 -2.85 3.04
C GLU A 70 3.70 -1.36 2.72
N GLY A 71 4.35 -1.03 1.60
CA GLY A 71 4.58 0.36 1.20
C GLY A 71 3.29 1.17 1.01
N ILE A 72 2.23 0.56 0.49
CA ILE A 72 0.91 1.22 0.38
C ILE A 72 0.32 1.53 1.76
N ARG A 73 0.46 0.63 2.74
CA ARG A 73 -0.01 0.85 4.12
C ARG A 73 0.79 1.98 4.78
N ASP A 74 2.10 2.02 4.58
CA ASP A 74 2.98 3.07 5.12
C ASP A 74 2.62 4.45 4.56
N ILE A 75 2.39 4.55 3.24
CA ILE A 75 1.94 5.80 2.61
C ILE A 75 0.60 6.25 3.21
N SER A 76 -0.34 5.33 3.44
CA SER A 76 -1.63 5.64 4.06
C SER A 76 -1.46 6.21 5.48
N ALA A 77 -0.61 5.57 6.29
CA ALA A 77 -0.32 6.02 7.64
C ALA A 77 0.34 7.41 7.64
N GLY A 78 1.27 7.67 6.72
CA GLY A 78 1.88 8.98 6.54
C GLY A 78 0.87 10.07 6.17
N ALA A 79 -0.05 9.77 5.25
CA ALA A 79 -1.11 10.70 4.83
C ALA A 79 -2.08 11.04 5.97
N ARG A 80 -2.48 10.05 6.78
CA ARG A 80 -3.30 10.27 7.98
C ARG A 80 -2.60 11.16 9.00
N THR A 81 -1.31 10.91 9.22
CA THR A 81 -0.48 11.70 10.14
C THR A 81 -0.43 13.16 9.68
N ALA A 82 -0.11 13.40 8.41
CA ALA A 82 -0.09 14.74 7.84
C ALA A 82 -1.45 15.44 7.97
N HIS A 83 -2.55 14.76 7.61
CA HIS A 83 -3.89 15.33 7.72
C HIS A 83 -4.25 15.73 9.16
N THR A 84 -3.88 14.91 10.14
CA THR A 84 -4.12 15.19 11.57
C THR A 84 -3.34 16.43 12.00
N SER A 85 -2.04 16.49 11.71
CA SER A 85 -1.20 17.64 12.05
C SER A 85 -1.69 18.94 11.41
N TYR A 86 -2.11 18.91 10.13
CA TYR A 86 -2.66 20.10 9.47
C TYR A 86 -4.01 20.53 10.04
N SER A 87 -4.89 19.58 10.37
CA SER A 87 -6.20 19.87 10.95
C SER A 87 -6.09 20.44 12.37
N GLU A 88 -5.18 19.90 13.18
CA GLU A 88 -4.91 20.43 14.53
C GLU A 88 -4.33 21.84 14.50
N ALA A 89 -3.36 22.09 13.63
CA ALA A 89 -2.78 23.42 13.44
C ALA A 89 -3.83 24.45 12.98
N GLY A 90 -4.69 24.07 12.03
CA GLY A 90 -5.80 24.90 11.57
C GLY A 90 -6.81 25.22 12.68
N ASN A 91 -7.19 24.20 13.47
CA ASN A 91 -8.09 24.37 14.60
C ASN A 91 -7.48 25.26 15.70
N ALA A 92 -6.21 25.07 16.05
CA ALA A 92 -5.50 25.88 17.03
C ALA A 92 -5.47 27.36 16.61
N ASN A 93 -5.11 27.64 15.35
CA ASN A 93 -5.12 28.99 14.80
C ASN A 93 -6.52 29.61 14.84
N SER A 94 -7.57 28.88 14.44
CA SER A 94 -8.94 29.40 14.46
C SER A 94 -9.42 29.77 15.87
N ARG A 95 -9.00 29.02 16.91
CA ARG A 95 -9.34 29.30 18.31
C ARG A 95 -8.60 30.54 18.82
N LEU A 96 -7.34 30.71 18.43
CA LEU A 96 -6.53 31.89 18.75
C LEU A 96 -7.14 33.15 18.13
N PHE A 97 -7.39 33.14 16.82
CA PHE A 97 -7.99 34.29 16.12
C PHE A 97 -9.40 34.63 16.62
N ARG A 98 -10.22 33.62 16.99
CA ARG A 98 -11.53 33.87 17.62
C ARG A 98 -11.41 34.50 19.01
N ARG A 99 -10.34 34.21 19.75
CA ARG A 99 -10.09 34.75 21.08
C ARG A 99 -9.60 36.19 21.02
N ASP A 100 -8.80 36.52 20.02
CA ASP A 100 -8.19 37.84 19.84
C ASP A 100 -9.11 38.84 19.09
N GLY A 101 -10.14 38.35 18.40
CA GLY A 101 -11.17 39.19 17.75
C GLY A 101 -12.37 39.57 18.64
N ASN A 102 -12.38 39.18 19.92
CA ASN A 102 -13.44 39.48 20.90
C ASN A 102 -12.96 40.41 22.03
N THR A 103 -11.94 41.22 21.76
CA THR A 103 -11.43 42.32 22.59
C THR A 103 -11.26 43.55 21.72
#